data_AF-A0A0C7Q417-F1
#
_entry.id   AF-A0A0C7Q417-F1
#
_cell.length_a   1.000
_cell.length_b   1.000
_cell.length_c   1.000
_cell.angle_alpha   90.00
_cell.angle_beta   90.00
_cell.angle_gamma   90.00
#
_symmetry.space_group_name_H-M   'P 1'
#
loop_
_entity.id
_entity.type
_entity.pdbx_description
1 polymer ?
#
loop_
_entity_poly.entity_id
_entity_poly.type
_entity_poly.pdbx_seq_one_letter_code
_entity_poly.pdbx_strand_id
1 'polypeptide(L)'
;MNKSHKKILGSVLSLLFLMSLLIIVNAKNPKQVNINNSQKTDIKISQAITDENLQKTNALYKKGIEFGAIDPSEVSKEDWQKQEKDYRENYDTAIKEGILQDITYEQWLEENNYGQFPKADPEIFDEFIIPPQSQENKK
;
A
#
# COMPACT_ATOMS: atom_id res chain seq x y z
N MET A 1 11.50 19.47 18.68
CA MET A 1 11.70 18.02 18.48
C MET A 1 11.78 17.78 16.98
N ASN A 2 12.97 17.45 16.46
CA ASN A 2 13.31 17.57 15.04
C ASN A 2 12.77 16.42 14.18
N LYS A 3 12.21 16.77 13.00
CA LYS A 3 11.53 15.87 12.05
C LYS A 3 12.40 14.70 11.54
N SER A 4 13.72 14.77 11.65
CA SER A 4 14.63 13.73 11.14
C SER A 4 14.61 12.42 11.94
N HIS A 5 14.17 12.43 13.21
CA HIS A 5 14.17 11.19 14.00
C HIS A 5 13.01 10.24 13.67
N LYS A 6 11.97 10.70 12.95
CA LYS A 6 10.86 9.83 12.52
C LYS A 6 11.20 8.95 11.32
N LYS A 7 12.19 9.33 10.49
CA LYS A 7 12.50 8.63 9.23
C LYS A 7 13.24 7.31 9.41
N ILE A 8 14.00 7.15 10.50
CA ILE A 8 14.89 5.98 10.67
C ILE A 8 14.11 4.78 11.24
N LEU A 9 13.02 5.00 11.98
CA LEU A 9 12.30 3.93 12.65
C LEU A 9 11.40 3.11 11.70
N GLY A 10 10.93 3.70 10.60
CA GLY A 10 10.10 3.00 9.61
C GLY A 10 10.86 2.04 8.70
N SER A 11 12.17 2.24 8.52
CA SER A 11 12.95 1.46 7.55
C SER A 11 13.32 0.05 8.05
N VAL A 12 13.30 -0.20 9.36
CA VAL A 12 13.74 -1.49 9.93
C VAL A 12 12.58 -2.50 10.00
N LEU A 13 11.33 -2.03 10.07
CA LEU A 13 10.16 -2.91 10.20
C LEU A 13 9.76 -3.58 8.88
N SER A 14 10.11 -2.96 7.75
CA SER A 14 9.79 -3.47 6.40
C SER A 14 10.55 -4.75 6.03
N LEU A 15 11.71 -5.03 6.64
CA LEU A 15 12.54 -6.18 6.26
C LEU A 15 12.08 -7.52 6.86
N LEU A 16 11.26 -7.51 7.91
CA LEU A 16 10.85 -8.73 8.63
C LEU A 16 9.59 -9.41 8.07
N PHE A 17 8.82 -8.75 7.20
CA PHE A 17 7.52 -9.24 6.72
C PHE A 17 7.59 -10.22 5.54
N LEU A 18 8.76 -10.38 4.90
CA LEU A 18 8.90 -11.16 3.66
C LEU A 18 9.02 -12.69 3.86
N MET A 19 9.12 -13.20 5.10
CA MET A 19 9.40 -14.62 5.34
C MET A 19 8.22 -15.53 5.71
N SER A 20 7.00 -15.02 5.80
CA SER A 20 5.82 -15.82 6.24
C SER A 20 5.01 -16.46 5.11
N LEU A 21 5.35 -16.27 3.83
CA LEU A 21 4.54 -16.70 2.67
C LEU A 21 4.65 -18.18 2.26
N LEU A 22 5.39 -19.01 2.98
CA LEU A 22 5.42 -20.45 2.73
C LEU A 22 4.74 -21.16 3.88
N ILE A 23 3.48 -21.60 3.71
CA ILE A 23 2.92 -22.85 4.24
C ILE A 23 1.40 -22.94 3.92
N ILE A 24 1.02 -24.08 3.30
CA ILE A 24 -0.32 -24.65 3.03
C ILE A 24 -0.77 -24.58 1.56
N VAL A 25 -0.22 -25.52 0.77
CA VAL A 25 -0.96 -26.21 -0.29
C VAL A 25 -1.17 -27.66 0.17
N ASN A 26 -2.39 -28.17 -0.01
CA ASN A 26 -2.88 -29.54 0.17
C ASN A 26 -3.62 -29.87 1.47
N ALA A 27 -4.95 -29.78 1.41
CA ALA A 27 -5.84 -30.68 2.15
C ALA A 27 -7.12 -31.01 1.36
N LYS A 28 -7.11 -32.21 0.75
CA LYS A 28 -8.20 -33.18 0.61
C LYS A 28 -9.62 -32.70 0.23
N ASN A 29 -10.07 -33.14 -0.95
CA ASN A 29 -11.49 -33.28 -1.32
C ASN A 29 -12.30 -34.02 -0.24
N PRO A 30 -13.55 -33.60 -0.01
CA PRO A 30 -14.63 -34.59 -0.05
C PRO A 30 -15.95 -34.11 -0.69
N LYS A 31 -16.54 -35.05 -1.43
CA LYS A 31 -17.99 -35.30 -1.65
C LYS A 31 -18.83 -34.22 -2.33
N GLN A 32 -19.23 -34.55 -3.56
CA GLN A 32 -20.35 -33.91 -4.26
C GLN A 32 -21.65 -34.02 -3.44
N VAL A 33 -22.21 -32.88 -3.09
CA VAL A 33 -23.61 -32.73 -2.67
C VAL A 33 -24.31 -31.94 -3.76
N ASN A 34 -25.34 -32.53 -4.37
CA ASN A 34 -26.24 -31.87 -5.31
C ASN A 34 -27.10 -30.84 -4.55
N ILE A 35 -26.97 -29.55 -4.88
CA ILE A 35 -27.72 -28.45 -4.26
C ILE A 35 -28.17 -27.44 -5.33
N ASN A 36 -29.08 -27.84 -6.22
CA ASN A 36 -29.43 -27.03 -7.39
C ASN A 36 -30.40 -25.86 -7.11
N ASN A 37 -30.73 -25.53 -5.86
CA ASN A 37 -31.66 -24.42 -5.58
C ASN A 37 -31.28 -23.47 -4.44
N SER A 38 -30.19 -23.74 -3.69
CA SER A 38 -29.65 -22.80 -2.68
C SER A 38 -28.46 -22.00 -3.20
N GLN A 39 -27.71 -22.54 -4.17
CA GLN A 39 -26.50 -21.90 -4.70
C GLN A 39 -26.79 -20.64 -5.54
N LYS A 40 -27.98 -20.52 -6.13
CA LYS A 40 -28.32 -19.36 -6.99
C LYS A 40 -28.39 -18.04 -6.21
N THR A 41 -28.81 -18.07 -4.95
CA THR A 41 -28.81 -16.90 -4.07
C THR A 41 -27.41 -16.57 -3.58
N ASP A 42 -26.62 -17.57 -3.18
CA ASP A 42 -25.27 -17.36 -2.65
C ASP A 42 -24.28 -16.87 -3.73
N ILE A 43 -24.40 -17.38 -4.96
CA ILE A 43 -23.59 -16.93 -6.10
C ILE A 43 -23.94 -15.49 -6.48
N LYS A 44 -25.22 -15.12 -6.49
CA LYS A 44 -25.64 -13.75 -6.85
C LYS A 44 -25.22 -12.73 -5.79
N ILE A 45 -25.28 -13.11 -4.51
CA ILE A 45 -24.80 -12.29 -3.39
C ILE A 45 -23.27 -12.16 -3.43
N SER A 46 -22.54 -13.26 -3.65
CA SER A 46 -21.07 -13.24 -3.76
C SER A 46 -20.58 -12.43 -4.96
N GLN A 47 -21.27 -12.53 -6.11
CA GLN A 47 -20.96 -11.73 -7.30
C GLN A 47 -21.22 -10.24 -7.04
N ALA A 48 -22.36 -9.90 -6.43
CA ALA A 48 -22.68 -8.50 -6.12
C ALA A 48 -21.71 -7.87 -5.11
N ILE A 49 -21.27 -8.62 -4.08
CA ILE A 49 -20.25 -8.18 -3.12
C ILE A 49 -18.90 -7.97 -3.82
N THR A 50 -18.55 -8.86 -4.75
CA THR A 50 -17.32 -8.75 -5.55
C THR A 50 -17.36 -7.54 -6.48
N ASP A 51 -18.51 -7.28 -7.10
CA ASP A 51 -18.71 -6.13 -8.00
C ASP A 51 -18.68 -4.80 -7.24
N GLU A 52 -19.27 -4.74 -6.04
CA GLU A 52 -19.24 -3.55 -5.19
C GLU A 52 -17.82 -3.25 -4.69
N ASN A 53 -17.09 -4.27 -4.24
CA ASN A 53 -15.69 -4.14 -3.84
C ASN A 53 -14.82 -3.67 -5.00
N LEU A 54 -15.02 -4.25 -6.19
CA LEU A 54 -14.31 -3.82 -7.40
C LEU A 54 -14.63 -2.36 -7.76
N GLN A 55 -15.88 -1.92 -7.63
CA GLN A 55 -16.26 -0.52 -7.86
C GLN A 55 -15.58 0.42 -6.85
N LYS A 56 -15.56 0.05 -5.57
CA LYS A 56 -14.86 0.83 -4.52
C LYS A 56 -13.36 0.92 -4.78
N THR A 57 -12.71 -0.19 -5.12
CA THR A 57 -11.28 -0.20 -5.44
C THR A 57 -10.99 0.65 -6.69
N ASN A 58 -11.84 0.57 -7.72
CA ASN A 58 -11.71 1.44 -8.90
C ASN A 58 -11.85 2.93 -8.56
N ALA A 59 -12.71 3.28 -7.60
CA ALA A 59 -12.86 4.67 -7.16
C ALA A 59 -11.61 5.17 -6.42
N LEU A 60 -11.00 4.35 -5.56
CA LEU A 60 -9.76 4.70 -4.87
C LEU A 60 -8.59 4.93 -5.84
N TYR A 61 -8.47 4.10 -6.87
CA TYR A 61 -7.46 4.30 -7.92
C TYR A 61 -7.62 5.65 -8.62
N LYS A 62 -8.86 6.03 -8.98
CA LYS A 62 -9.13 7.35 -9.58
C LYS A 62 -8.77 8.50 -8.64
N LYS A 63 -9.11 8.39 -7.35
CA LYS A 63 -8.74 9.39 -6.34
C LYS A 63 -7.23 9.54 -6.22
N GLY A 64 -6.47 8.44 -6.27
CA GLY A 64 -5.00 8.50 -6.25
C GLY A 64 -4.39 9.20 -7.47
N ILE A 65 -5.03 9.10 -8.64
CA ILE A 65 -4.63 9.87 -9.84
C ILE A 65 -4.95 11.36 -9.65
N GLU A 66 -6.16 11.68 -9.21
CA GLU A 66 -6.61 13.07 -8.96
C GLU A 66 -5.77 13.76 -7.88
N PHE A 67 -5.33 13.00 -6.88
CA PHE A 67 -4.41 13.44 -5.83
C PHE A 67 -2.97 13.63 -6.33
N GLY A 68 -2.62 13.06 -7.50
CA GLY A 68 -1.27 13.11 -8.06
C GLY A 68 -0.30 12.06 -7.49
N ALA A 69 -0.79 11.14 -6.65
CA ALA A 69 0.00 10.04 -6.10
C ALA A 69 0.28 8.95 -7.14
N ILE A 70 -0.68 8.70 -8.03
CA ILE A 70 -0.61 7.64 -9.03
C ILE A 70 -0.44 8.26 -10.41
N ASP A 71 0.63 7.87 -11.10
CA ASP A 71 0.81 8.14 -12.52
C ASP A 71 0.33 6.92 -13.33
N PRO A 72 -0.77 7.02 -14.10
CA PRO A 72 -1.29 5.89 -14.87
C PRO A 72 -0.33 5.34 -15.93
N SER A 73 0.71 6.11 -16.30
CA SER A 73 1.74 5.66 -17.23
C SER A 73 2.81 4.79 -16.56
N GLU A 74 2.94 4.88 -15.23
CA GLU A 74 3.91 4.14 -14.43
C GLU A 74 3.26 2.98 -13.66
N VAL A 75 2.03 3.19 -13.17
CA VAL A 75 1.29 2.23 -12.35
C VAL A 75 -0.07 1.99 -12.99
N SER A 76 -0.27 0.79 -13.54
CA SER A 76 -1.56 0.40 -14.11
C SER A 76 -2.60 0.21 -13.01
N LYS A 77 -3.88 0.35 -13.39
CA LYS A 77 -5.01 0.07 -12.49
C LYS A 77 -4.95 -1.34 -11.94
N GLU A 78 -4.71 -2.32 -12.80
CA GLU A 78 -4.65 -3.73 -12.43
C GLU A 78 -3.50 -4.03 -11.47
N ASP A 79 -2.35 -3.36 -11.61
CA ASP A 79 -1.22 -3.55 -10.70
C ASP A 79 -1.44 -2.85 -9.37
N TRP A 80 -1.98 -1.63 -9.39
CA TRP A 80 -2.38 -0.94 -8.16
C TRP A 80 -3.43 -1.75 -7.38
N GLN A 81 -4.41 -2.34 -8.06
CA GLN A 81 -5.42 -3.23 -7.44
C GLN A 81 -4.83 -4.47 -6.77
N LYS A 82 -3.70 -4.99 -7.28
CA LYS A 82 -3.00 -6.10 -6.61
C LYS A 82 -2.33 -5.60 -5.34
N GLN A 83 -1.63 -4.47 -5.41
CA GLN A 83 -0.97 -3.83 -4.27
C GLN A 83 -1.97 -3.41 -3.18
N GLU A 84 -3.14 -2.92 -3.59
CA GLU A 84 -4.21 -2.46 -2.70
C GLU A 84 -4.71 -3.55 -1.75
N LYS A 85 -4.64 -4.82 -2.14
CA LYS A 85 -4.99 -5.94 -1.27
C LYS A 85 -4.06 -6.02 -0.06
N ASP A 86 -2.77 -5.87 -0.30
CA ASP A 86 -1.75 -5.89 0.77
C ASP A 86 -1.90 -4.65 1.67
N TYR A 87 -2.21 -3.49 1.07
CA TYR A 87 -2.48 -2.26 1.83
C TYR A 87 -3.70 -2.41 2.75
N ARG A 88 -4.76 -3.05 2.26
CA ARG A 88 -5.98 -3.32 3.02
C ARG A 88 -5.71 -4.28 4.18
N GLU A 89 -4.96 -5.36 3.94
CA GLU A 89 -4.59 -6.30 5.00
C GLU A 89 -3.73 -5.64 6.09
N ASN A 90 -2.80 -4.78 5.69
CA ASN A 90 -1.99 -4.01 6.64
C ASN A 90 -2.84 -3.06 7.48
N TYR A 91 -3.78 -2.34 6.86
CA TYR A 91 -4.72 -1.47 7.56
C TYR A 91 -5.60 -2.27 8.53
N ASP A 92 -6.21 -3.37 8.08
CA ASP A 92 -7.08 -4.21 8.91
C ASP A 92 -6.32 -4.78 10.10
N THR A 93 -5.07 -5.18 9.91
CA THR A 93 -4.18 -5.64 10.98
C THR A 93 -3.88 -4.52 11.97
N ALA A 94 -3.54 -3.33 11.48
CA ALA A 94 -3.22 -2.19 12.33
C ALA A 94 -4.43 -1.69 13.16
N ILE A 95 -5.65 -1.76 12.62
CA ILE A 95 -6.89 -1.52 13.37
C ILE A 95 -7.09 -2.60 14.44
N LYS A 96 -6.94 -3.87 14.06
CA LYS A 96 -7.12 -5.02 14.98
C LYS A 96 -6.13 -4.99 16.15
N GLU A 97 -4.89 -4.59 15.89
CA GLU A 97 -3.84 -4.45 16.91
C GLU A 97 -3.95 -3.14 17.70
N GLY A 98 -4.90 -2.26 17.37
CA GLY A 98 -5.09 -0.98 18.03
C GLY A 98 -3.99 0.04 17.75
N ILE A 99 -3.17 -0.20 16.73
CA ILE A 99 -2.13 0.72 16.24
C ILE A 99 -2.77 1.93 15.58
N LEU A 100 -3.78 1.68 14.74
CA LEU A 100 -4.62 2.71 14.13
C LEU A 100 -5.96 2.78 14.86
N GLN A 101 -6.41 4.00 15.13
CA GLN A 101 -7.69 4.30 15.77
C GLN A 101 -8.28 5.54 15.10
N ASP A 102 -9.61 5.61 15.00
CA ASP A 102 -10.36 6.77 14.50
C ASP A 102 -9.97 7.27 13.09
N ILE A 103 -9.47 6.39 12.22
CA ILE A 103 -9.15 6.69 10.82
C ILE A 103 -9.85 5.69 9.90
N THR A 104 -10.38 6.16 8.77
CA THR A 104 -10.95 5.28 7.74
C THR A 104 -9.86 4.75 6.80
N TYR A 105 -10.12 3.65 6.11
CA TYR A 105 -9.17 3.09 5.13
C TYR A 105 -8.79 4.10 4.05
N GLU A 106 -9.77 4.86 3.53
CA GLU A 106 -9.50 5.87 2.50
C GLU A 106 -8.58 6.98 3.00
N GLN A 107 -8.85 7.52 4.21
CA GLN A 107 -8.00 8.53 4.82
C GLN A 107 -6.58 8.01 5.08
N TRP A 108 -6.47 6.79 5.59
CA TRP A 108 -5.17 6.16 5.80
C TRP A 108 -4.42 5.99 4.47
N LEU A 109 -5.12 5.59 3.40
CA LEU A 109 -4.53 5.42 2.08
C LEU A 109 -4.06 6.76 1.49
N GLU A 110 -4.81 7.85 1.68
CA GLU A 110 -4.42 9.21 1.30
C GLU A 110 -3.17 9.68 2.07
N GLU A 111 -3.13 9.48 3.39
CA GLU A 111 -1.96 9.79 4.23
C GLU A 111 -0.71 9.00 3.83
N ASN A 112 -0.90 7.82 3.23
CA ASN A 112 0.16 6.96 2.72
C ASN A 112 0.35 7.08 1.21
N ASN A 113 -0.03 8.23 0.63
CA ASN A 113 0.18 8.56 -0.78
C ASN A 113 -0.32 7.46 -1.74
N TYR A 114 -1.50 6.90 -1.44
CA TYR A 114 -2.11 5.79 -2.17
C TYR A 114 -1.20 4.57 -2.37
N GLY A 115 -0.29 4.34 -1.41
CA GLY A 115 0.70 3.27 -1.42
C GLY A 115 1.90 3.51 -2.34
N GLN A 116 1.98 4.68 -2.98
CA GLN A 116 3.05 5.04 -3.89
C GLN A 116 4.15 5.82 -3.17
N PHE A 117 5.40 5.64 -3.61
CA PHE A 117 6.47 6.48 -3.13
C PHE A 117 6.25 7.94 -3.56
N PRO A 118 6.57 8.93 -2.71
CA PRO A 118 6.55 10.31 -3.15
C PRO A 118 7.53 10.46 -4.32
N LYS A 119 7.10 11.12 -5.39
CA LYS A 119 8.01 11.47 -6.49
C LYS A 119 9.13 12.32 -5.89
N ALA A 120 10.38 11.92 -6.13
CA ALA A 120 11.52 12.73 -5.71
C ALA A 120 11.42 14.08 -6.43
N ASP A 121 11.45 15.18 -5.68
CA ASP A 121 11.68 16.49 -6.28
C ASP A 121 13.15 16.49 -6.77
N PRO A 122 13.41 16.59 -8.09
CA PRO A 122 14.77 16.68 -8.59
C PRO A 122 15.48 17.95 -8.10
N GLU A 123 14.76 18.94 -7.56
CA GLU A 123 15.33 20.11 -6.92
C GLU A 123 15.32 19.92 -5.39
N ILE A 124 16.46 19.51 -4.82
CA ILE A 124 17.03 19.87 -3.50
C ILE A 124 18.16 18.86 -3.26
N PHE A 125 19.19 18.96 -4.06
CA PHE A 125 20.53 18.95 -3.51
C PHE A 125 21.04 20.35 -3.79
N ASP A 126 20.92 21.25 -2.81
CA ASP A 126 21.75 22.46 -2.84
C ASP A 126 23.18 21.94 -3.02
N GLU A 127 23.74 22.17 -4.21
CA GLU A 127 25.12 21.89 -4.50
C GLU A 127 25.92 22.59 -3.41
N PHE A 128 26.45 21.81 -2.46
CA PHE A 128 27.35 22.34 -1.45
C PHE A 128 28.57 22.82 -2.23
N ILE A 129 28.60 24.12 -2.55
CA ILE A 129 29.80 24.77 -3.06
C ILE A 129 30.82 24.63 -1.94
N ILE A 130 31.73 23.67 -2.08
CA ILE A 130 32.86 23.51 -1.18
C ILE A 130 33.70 24.77 -1.41
N PRO A 131 33.80 25.72 -0.45
CA PRO A 131 34.65 26.87 -0.64
C PRO A 131 36.08 26.37 -0.84
N PRO A 132 36.87 26.98 -1.75
CA PRO A 132 38.24 26.57 -1.98
C PRO A 132 38.98 26.56 -0.64
N GLN A 133 39.55 25.40 -0.29
CA GLN A 133 40.40 25.28 0.89
C GLN A 133 41.49 26.34 0.78
N SER A 134 41.50 27.28 1.72
CA SER A 134 42.55 28.28 1.81
C SER A 134 43.87 27.54 1.93
N GLN A 135 44.69 27.59 0.88
CA GLN A 135 46.06 27.12 0.97
C GLN A 135 46.76 28.01 2.00
N GLU A 136 46.95 27.49 3.21
CA GLU A 136 47.89 28.07 4.16
C GLU A 136 49.27 28.09 3.48
N ASN A 137 49.66 29.26 3.00
CA ASN A 137 51.02 29.58 2.64
C ASN A 137 51.90 29.41 3.88
N LYS A 138 52.50 28.22 4.04
CA LYS A 138 53.63 28.04 4.94
C LYS A 138 54.87 28.60 4.24
N LYS A 139 55.27 29.77 4.73
CA LYS A 139 56.52 30.46 4.42
C LYS A 139 57.70 29.76 5.11
#